data_AF-A0A815WYT4-F1
#
_entry.id   AF-A0A815WYT4-F1
#
_cell.length_a   1.000
_cell.length_b   1.000
_cell.length_c   1.000
_cell.angle_alpha   90.00
_cell.angle_beta   90.00
_cell.angle_gamma   90.00
#
_symmetry.space_group_name_H-M   'P 1'
#
loop_
_entity.id
_entity.type
_entity.pdbx_description
1 polymer ?
#
loop_
_entity_poly.entity_id
_entity_poly.type
_entity_poly.pdbx_seq_one_letter_code
_entity_poly.pdbx_strand_id
1 'polypeptide(L)'
;KDKKKKGAAVQKTATKAKKKTEKELKKQIEQLGEENIEQLITKHVGKDNTINAVIIEDPVENPPSRRANASFTEHPLKDELLLFGGEFFDGRTTILFNDLYIYDIKKQHWKRVNTPQPPAPRSSHQVVSVSMRDGELWMFGGEYTSPSQSQFYHYNDLYVLHLSTLRWEKQVTATNGPSGRSGHRMTAAKRQL
;
A
#
# COMPACT_ATOMS: atom_id res chain seq x y z
N LYS A 1 38.87 16.93 -18.22
CA LYS A 1 37.96 16.44 -19.29
C LYS A 1 37.64 14.93 -19.15
N ASP A 2 38.47 14.11 -18.50
CA ASP A 2 38.26 12.65 -18.41
C ASP A 2 37.16 12.15 -17.46
N LYS A 3 36.88 12.83 -16.35
CA LYS A 3 35.76 12.44 -15.46
C LYS A 3 34.38 12.52 -16.16
N LYS A 4 34.20 13.49 -17.07
CA LYS A 4 32.96 13.67 -17.85
C LYS A 4 32.78 12.56 -18.91
N LYS A 5 33.86 12.12 -19.57
CA LYS A 5 33.84 10.98 -20.52
C LYS A 5 33.59 9.64 -19.83
N LYS A 6 34.18 9.41 -18.63
CA LYS A 6 33.92 8.20 -17.83
C LYS A 6 32.46 8.13 -17.34
N GLY A 7 31.88 9.24 -16.88
CA GLY A 7 30.47 9.28 -16.45
C GLY A 7 29.47 8.97 -17.58
N ALA A 8 29.72 9.47 -18.80
CA ALA A 8 28.87 9.20 -19.96
C ALA A 8 28.94 7.74 -20.44
N ALA A 9 30.10 7.09 -20.33
CA ALA A 9 30.25 5.68 -20.67
C ALA A 9 29.50 4.77 -19.67
N VAL A 10 29.61 5.06 -18.37
CA VAL A 10 28.90 4.33 -17.31
C VAL A 10 27.38 4.48 -17.46
N GLN A 11 26.87 5.69 -17.75
CA GLN A 11 25.45 5.92 -18.02
C GLN A 11 24.96 5.13 -19.25
N LYS A 12 25.71 5.11 -20.36
CA LYS A 12 25.33 4.34 -21.56
C LYS A 12 25.26 2.85 -21.30
N THR A 13 26.19 2.29 -20.52
CA THR A 13 26.19 0.87 -20.13
C THR A 13 25.00 0.55 -19.22
N ALA A 14 24.70 1.41 -18.24
CA ALA A 14 23.54 1.25 -17.37
C ALA A 14 22.21 1.30 -18.14
N THR A 15 22.07 2.19 -19.13
CA THR A 15 20.86 2.27 -19.97
C THR A 15 20.68 1.02 -20.83
N LYS A 16 21.76 0.46 -21.39
CA LYS A 16 21.70 -0.79 -22.16
C LYS A 16 21.31 -1.98 -21.27
N ALA A 17 21.86 -2.06 -20.06
CA ALA A 17 21.50 -3.11 -19.10
C ALA A 17 20.02 -3.02 -18.71
N LYS A 18 19.52 -1.83 -18.35
CA LYS A 18 18.08 -1.61 -18.06
C LYS A 18 17.17 -2.07 -19.20
N LYS A 19 17.47 -1.67 -20.44
CA LYS A 19 16.68 -2.09 -21.61
C LYS A 19 16.66 -3.60 -21.83
N LYS A 20 17.76 -4.30 -21.53
CA LYS A 20 17.83 -5.76 -21.63
C LYS A 20 16.92 -6.41 -20.58
N THR A 21 17.04 -5.98 -19.33
CA THR A 21 16.22 -6.48 -18.22
C THR A 21 14.73 -6.20 -18.43
N GLU A 22 14.36 -5.01 -18.93
CA GLU A 22 12.97 -4.68 -19.29
C GLU A 22 12.42 -5.61 -20.38
N LYS A 23 13.23 -5.96 -21.39
CA LYS A 23 12.83 -6.89 -22.46
C LYS A 23 12.64 -8.31 -21.93
N GLU A 24 13.54 -8.76 -21.06
CA GLU A 24 13.44 -10.08 -20.41
C GLU A 24 12.20 -10.17 -19.52
N LEU A 25 11.93 -9.14 -18.71
CA LEU A 25 10.73 -9.06 -17.89
C LEU A 25 9.45 -9.06 -18.73
N LYS A 26 9.38 -8.27 -19.82
CA LYS A 26 8.23 -8.29 -20.73
C LYS A 26 7.96 -9.67 -21.32
N LYS A 27 9.01 -10.38 -21.73
CA LYS A 27 8.88 -11.76 -22.24
C LYS A 27 8.41 -12.73 -21.15
N GLN A 28 8.89 -12.58 -19.93
CA GLN A 28 8.44 -13.39 -18.80
C GLN A 28 6.97 -13.14 -18.46
N ILE A 29 6.52 -11.88 -18.45
CA ILE A 29 5.12 -11.51 -18.23
C ILE A 29 4.21 -12.16 -19.31
N GLU A 30 4.61 -12.08 -20.58
CA GLU A 30 3.89 -12.70 -21.69
C GLU A 30 3.82 -14.23 -21.55
N GLN A 31 4.93 -14.88 -21.17
CA GLN A 31 4.97 -16.33 -20.93
C GLN A 31 4.07 -16.77 -19.77
N LEU A 32 3.94 -15.93 -18.74
CA LEU A 32 3.06 -16.18 -17.59
C LEU A 32 1.59 -15.83 -17.90
N GLY A 33 1.31 -15.16 -19.02
CA GLY A 33 -0.02 -14.65 -19.35
C GLY A 33 -0.53 -13.60 -18.35
N GLU A 34 0.38 -12.90 -17.67
CA GLU A 34 0.05 -11.91 -16.65
C GLU A 34 -0.10 -10.51 -17.26
N GLU A 35 -0.99 -9.68 -16.70
CA GLU A 35 -1.10 -8.27 -17.08
C GLU A 35 0.11 -7.48 -16.54
N ASN A 36 0.41 -6.32 -17.14
CA ASN A 36 1.43 -5.43 -16.58
C ASN A 36 0.99 -4.89 -15.21
N ILE A 37 1.93 -4.72 -14.29
CA ILE A 37 1.64 -4.27 -12.93
C ILE A 37 0.84 -2.96 -12.83
N GLU A 38 1.07 -2.00 -13.73
CA GLU A 38 0.31 -0.74 -13.73
C GLU A 38 -1.16 -0.98 -14.10
N GLN A 39 -1.42 -1.93 -15.02
CA GLN A 39 -2.78 -2.33 -15.40
C GLN A 39 -3.47 -3.07 -14.26
N LEU A 40 -2.76 -3.98 -13.57
CA LEU A 40 -3.28 -4.69 -12.39
C LEU A 40 -3.70 -3.71 -11.29
N ILE A 41 -2.84 -2.73 -10.97
CA ILE A 41 -3.14 -1.69 -9.98
C ILE A 41 -4.33 -0.84 -10.42
N THR A 42 -4.36 -0.40 -11.69
CA THR A 42 -5.45 0.41 -12.24
C THR A 42 -6.79 -0.34 -12.17
N LYS A 43 -6.80 -1.65 -12.42
CA LYS A 43 -7.98 -2.50 -12.33
C LYS A 43 -8.52 -2.59 -10.90
N HIS A 44 -7.64 -2.68 -9.90
CA HIS A 44 -8.06 -2.63 -8.50
C HIS A 44 -8.65 -1.27 -8.14
N VAL A 45 -7.94 -0.18 -8.44
CA VAL A 45 -8.42 1.19 -8.18
C VAL A 45 -9.77 1.44 -8.88
N GLY A 46 -9.94 0.96 -10.11
CA GLY A 46 -11.20 1.09 -10.84
C GLY A 46 -12.38 0.36 -10.18
N LYS A 47 -12.14 -0.81 -9.57
CA LYS A 47 -13.16 -1.52 -8.77
C LYS A 47 -13.51 -0.73 -7.51
N ASP A 48 -12.53 -0.20 -6.81
CA ASP A 48 -12.75 0.52 -5.56
C ASP A 48 -13.45 1.87 -5.77
N ASN A 49 -13.26 2.50 -6.94
CA ASN A 49 -13.94 3.73 -7.34
C ASN A 49 -15.47 3.55 -7.52
N THR A 50 -15.99 2.33 -7.52
CA THR A 50 -17.44 2.07 -7.53
C THR A 50 -18.09 2.31 -6.16
N ILE A 51 -17.29 2.39 -5.10
CA ILE A 51 -17.74 2.66 -3.74
C ILE A 51 -17.91 4.16 -3.56
N ASN A 52 -19.15 4.61 -3.35
CA ASN A 52 -19.48 6.04 -3.25
C ASN A 52 -19.69 6.54 -1.81
N ALA A 53 -19.87 5.62 -0.86
CA ALA A 53 -20.09 5.93 0.54
C ALA A 53 -19.29 4.99 1.45
N VAL A 54 -19.07 5.43 2.69
CA VAL A 54 -18.51 4.57 3.73
C VAL A 54 -19.57 3.58 4.16
N ILE A 55 -19.24 2.29 4.12
CA ILE A 55 -20.10 1.17 4.53
C ILE A 55 -19.37 0.43 5.65
N ILE A 56 -20.05 0.23 6.77
CA ILE A 56 -19.50 -0.47 7.93
C ILE A 56 -20.30 -1.75 8.15
N GLU A 57 -19.62 -2.88 8.11
CA GLU A 57 -20.14 -4.18 8.53
C GLU A 57 -19.69 -4.44 9.97
N ASP A 58 -20.64 -4.52 10.91
CA ASP A 58 -20.39 -4.64 12.35
C ASP A 58 -21.48 -5.51 13.03
N PRO A 59 -21.17 -6.73 13.49
CA PRO A 59 -19.92 -7.46 13.27
C PRO A 59 -19.79 -8.00 11.84
N VAL A 60 -18.57 -8.31 11.43
CA VAL A 60 -18.34 -9.20 10.29
C VAL A 60 -18.58 -10.65 10.67
N GLU A 61 -19.06 -11.46 9.73
CA GLU A 61 -19.24 -12.90 9.94
C GLU A 61 -17.91 -13.62 10.19
N ASN A 62 -16.87 -13.24 9.43
CA ASN A 62 -15.56 -13.86 9.48
C ASN A 62 -14.47 -12.83 9.79
N PRO A 63 -13.50 -13.17 10.67
CA PRO A 63 -12.37 -12.28 10.93
C PRO A 63 -11.51 -12.06 9.67
N PRO A 64 -10.60 -11.07 9.68
CA PRO A 64 -9.66 -10.86 8.59
C PRO A 64 -8.93 -12.15 8.22
N SER A 65 -8.81 -12.41 6.91
CA SER A 65 -8.04 -13.54 6.41
C SER A 65 -6.58 -13.48 6.85
N ARG A 66 -5.93 -14.66 6.92
CA ARG A 66 -4.48 -14.78 7.16
C ARG A 66 -3.73 -13.91 6.16
N ARG A 67 -2.81 -13.09 6.68
CA ARG A 67 -2.01 -12.15 5.90
C ARG A 67 -0.70 -11.82 6.61
N ALA A 68 0.33 -11.55 5.82
CA ALA A 68 1.60 -11.01 6.25
C ALA A 68 1.72 -9.54 5.82
N ASN A 69 2.68 -8.83 6.41
CA ASN A 69 3.08 -7.49 5.97
C ASN A 69 1.93 -6.45 5.94
N ALA A 70 0.87 -6.69 6.73
CA ALA A 70 -0.18 -5.74 7.03
C ALA A 70 0.27 -4.78 8.14
N SER A 71 -0.40 -3.63 8.26
CA SER A 71 -0.24 -2.76 9.43
C SER A 71 -1.30 -3.08 10.46
N PHE A 72 -0.90 -3.27 11.71
CA PHE A 72 -1.78 -3.41 12.87
C PHE A 72 -1.43 -2.35 13.90
N THR A 73 -2.34 -1.41 14.14
CA THR A 73 -2.06 -0.17 14.89
C THR A 73 -3.22 0.17 15.82
N GLU A 74 -2.92 0.72 16.99
CA GLU A 74 -3.94 1.19 17.95
C GLU A 74 -4.71 2.40 17.42
N HIS A 75 -6.02 2.44 17.71
CA HIS A 75 -6.82 3.64 17.52
C HIS A 75 -6.40 4.69 18.55
N PRO A 76 -6.02 5.93 18.15
CA PRO A 76 -5.39 6.90 19.05
C PRO A 76 -6.35 7.52 20.09
N LEU A 77 -7.65 7.25 19.97
CA LEU A 77 -8.72 7.82 20.80
C LEU A 77 -9.72 6.81 21.38
N LYS A 78 -9.64 5.53 20.99
CA LYS A 78 -10.65 4.51 21.33
C LYS A 78 -9.94 3.19 21.67
N ASP A 79 -10.62 2.32 22.41
CA ASP A 79 -10.16 0.95 22.69
C ASP A 79 -10.42 0.03 21.49
N GLU A 80 -9.85 0.39 20.34
CA GLU A 80 -9.98 -0.31 19.06
C GLU A 80 -8.61 -0.53 18.42
N LEU A 81 -8.44 -1.62 17.67
CA LEU A 81 -7.24 -1.91 16.89
C LEU A 81 -7.56 -1.87 15.40
N LEU A 82 -6.71 -1.23 14.61
CA LEU A 82 -6.88 -1.01 13.18
C LEU A 82 -5.96 -1.94 12.40
N LEU A 83 -6.50 -2.69 11.45
CA LEU A 83 -5.77 -3.55 10.53
C LEU A 83 -5.98 -3.06 9.09
N PHE A 84 -4.89 -2.80 8.37
CA PHE A 84 -4.97 -2.40 6.96
C PHE A 84 -3.99 -3.18 6.08
N GLY A 85 -4.49 -3.58 4.90
CA GLY A 85 -3.71 -4.12 3.80
C GLY A 85 -2.99 -5.43 4.13
N GLY A 86 -1.80 -5.60 3.57
CA GLY A 86 -0.98 -6.81 3.67
C GLY A 86 -1.12 -7.72 2.44
N GLU A 87 -0.55 -8.92 2.55
CA GLU A 87 -0.56 -9.92 1.48
C GLU A 87 -0.72 -11.34 2.00
N PHE A 88 -1.17 -12.24 1.14
CA PHE A 88 -1.22 -13.67 1.40
C PHE A 88 -0.71 -14.42 0.17
N PHE A 89 0.18 -15.39 0.40
CA PHE A 89 0.63 -16.30 -0.63
C PHE A 89 0.11 -17.70 -0.33
N ASP A 90 -0.67 -18.26 -1.25
CA ASP A 90 -1.30 -19.57 -1.09
C ASP A 90 -0.41 -20.74 -1.58
N GLY A 91 0.84 -20.45 -1.97
CA GLY A 91 1.75 -21.41 -2.60
C GLY A 91 1.76 -21.34 -4.13
N ARG A 92 0.86 -20.57 -4.74
CA ARG A 92 0.76 -20.40 -6.20
C ARG A 92 0.67 -18.93 -6.61
N THR A 93 -0.16 -18.16 -5.91
CA THR A 93 -0.44 -16.76 -6.22
C THR A 93 -0.38 -15.89 -4.98
N THR A 94 0.11 -14.66 -5.16
CA THR A 94 0.09 -13.62 -4.14
C THR A 94 -1.16 -12.77 -4.29
N ILE A 95 -1.88 -12.60 -3.19
CA ILE A 95 -3.06 -11.74 -3.08
C ILE A 95 -2.70 -10.59 -2.16
N LEU A 96 -2.90 -9.36 -2.61
CA LEU A 96 -2.73 -8.17 -1.79
C LEU A 96 -4.09 -7.61 -1.36
N PHE A 97 -4.10 -6.98 -0.20
CA PHE A 97 -5.31 -6.41 0.39
C PHE A 97 -5.20 -4.88 0.49
N ASN A 98 -6.35 -4.21 0.48
CA ASN A 98 -6.57 -2.81 0.87
C ASN A 98 -7.84 -2.65 1.72
N ASP A 99 -8.31 -3.73 2.33
CA ASP A 99 -9.41 -3.69 3.28
C ASP A 99 -8.96 -3.03 4.59
N LEU A 100 -9.90 -2.33 5.22
CA LEU A 100 -9.74 -1.76 6.55
C LEU A 100 -10.64 -2.54 7.52
N TYR A 101 -10.01 -3.10 8.55
CA TYR A 101 -10.70 -3.76 9.64
C TYR A 101 -10.45 -3.03 10.95
N ILE A 102 -11.46 -3.03 11.81
CA ILE A 102 -11.40 -2.46 13.17
C ILE A 102 -11.81 -3.56 14.15
N TYR A 103 -10.93 -3.90 15.09
CA TYR A 103 -11.24 -4.79 16.19
C TYR A 103 -11.69 -3.97 17.40
N ASP A 104 -12.92 -4.19 17.86
CA ASP A 104 -13.43 -3.58 19.09
C ASP A 104 -13.04 -4.44 20.28
N ILE A 105 -12.15 -3.92 21.14
CA ILE A 105 -11.58 -4.70 22.24
C ILE A 105 -12.65 -5.04 23.29
N LYS A 106 -13.61 -4.13 23.50
CA LYS A 106 -14.68 -4.31 24.50
C LYS A 106 -15.71 -5.33 24.03
N LYS A 107 -16.11 -5.25 22.77
CA LYS A 107 -17.09 -6.18 22.17
C LYS A 107 -16.47 -7.47 21.66
N GLN A 108 -15.14 -7.53 21.56
CA GLN A 108 -14.35 -8.67 21.10
C GLN A 108 -14.72 -9.18 19.70
N HIS A 109 -15.07 -8.26 18.80
CA HIS A 109 -15.43 -8.60 17.42
C HIS A 109 -14.76 -7.69 16.40
N TRP A 110 -14.81 -8.10 15.14
CA TRP A 110 -14.28 -7.34 14.02
C TRP A 110 -15.38 -6.58 13.30
N LYS A 111 -15.01 -5.40 12.80
CA LYS A 111 -15.80 -4.57 11.89
C LYS A 111 -15.01 -4.43 10.60
N ARG A 112 -15.68 -4.41 9.46
CA ARG A 112 -15.05 -4.09 8.17
C ARG A 112 -15.57 -2.75 7.67
N VAL A 113 -14.65 -1.91 7.25
CA VAL A 113 -14.95 -0.58 6.72
C VAL A 113 -14.59 -0.56 5.24
N ASN A 114 -15.62 -0.46 4.40
CA ASN A 114 -15.45 -0.19 2.98
C ASN A 114 -15.60 1.31 2.78
N THR A 115 -14.58 1.95 2.21
CA THR A 115 -14.49 3.40 2.11
C THR A 115 -14.22 3.81 0.66
N PRO A 116 -14.78 4.92 0.18
CA PRO A 116 -14.53 5.40 -1.18
C PRO A 116 -13.06 5.71 -1.42
N GLN A 117 -12.56 5.35 -2.60
CA GLN A 117 -11.20 5.68 -3.06
C GLN A 117 -10.10 5.31 -2.03
N PRO A 118 -10.09 4.06 -1.53
CA PRO A 118 -9.04 3.61 -0.62
C PRO A 118 -7.68 3.62 -1.35
N PRO A 119 -6.57 3.63 -0.59
CA PRO A 119 -5.28 3.33 -1.15
C PRO A 119 -5.31 1.99 -1.91
N ALA A 120 -4.62 1.91 -3.04
CA ALA A 120 -4.51 0.66 -3.79
C ALA A 120 -3.93 -0.48 -2.92
N PRO A 121 -4.25 -1.76 -3.20
CA PRO A 121 -3.73 -2.91 -2.48
C PRO A 121 -2.22 -2.85 -2.29
N ARG A 122 -1.78 -3.12 -1.06
CA ARG A 122 -0.38 -2.94 -0.69
C ARG A 122 0.01 -3.74 0.54
N SER A 123 1.24 -4.25 0.51
CA SER A 123 1.91 -4.87 1.65
C SER A 123 3.15 -4.06 2.04
N SER A 124 3.69 -4.31 3.23
CA SER A 124 4.96 -3.73 3.70
C SER A 124 4.98 -2.20 3.72
N HIS A 125 3.80 -1.58 3.75
CA HIS A 125 3.59 -0.16 4.01
C HIS A 125 3.76 0.10 5.51
N GLN A 126 3.87 1.37 5.91
CA GLN A 126 3.91 1.73 7.32
C GLN A 126 2.79 2.68 7.66
N VAL A 127 2.30 2.53 8.88
CA VAL A 127 1.21 3.34 9.43
C VAL A 127 1.61 3.90 10.78
N VAL A 128 1.19 5.14 11.05
CA VAL A 128 1.23 5.75 12.38
C VAL A 128 -0.12 6.38 12.68
N SER A 129 -0.60 6.20 13.91
CA SER A 129 -1.79 6.90 14.39
C SER A 129 -1.39 8.14 15.18
N VAL A 130 -2.17 9.21 15.05
CA VAL A 130 -2.01 10.45 15.83
C VAL A 130 -3.37 10.89 16.34
N SER A 131 -3.41 11.43 17.56
CA SER A 131 -4.64 11.86 18.23
C SER A 131 -5.15 13.24 17.78
N MET A 132 -4.51 13.86 16.78
CA MET A 132 -4.92 15.18 16.28
C MET A 132 -6.15 15.08 15.39
N ARG A 133 -6.89 16.18 15.25
CA ARG A 133 -8.04 16.32 14.33
C ARG A 133 -9.02 15.14 14.45
N ASP A 134 -9.41 14.81 15.68
CA ASP A 134 -10.32 13.70 15.99
C ASP A 134 -9.81 12.32 15.56
N GLY A 135 -8.49 12.17 15.49
CA GLY A 135 -7.81 10.93 15.19
C GLY A 135 -7.52 10.80 13.69
N GLU A 136 -6.25 10.65 13.37
CA GLU A 136 -5.79 10.42 12.00
C GLU A 136 -4.87 9.20 11.97
N LEU A 137 -4.97 8.43 10.89
CA LEU A 137 -4.09 7.31 10.60
C LEU A 137 -3.33 7.62 9.31
N TRP A 138 -2.03 7.81 9.43
CA TRP A 138 -1.17 8.20 8.32
C TRP A 138 -0.42 7.01 7.78
N MET A 139 -0.42 6.84 6.46
CA MET A 139 0.17 5.71 5.77
C MET A 139 1.10 6.16 4.67
N PHE A 140 2.32 5.59 4.64
CA PHE A 140 3.29 5.85 3.58
C PHE A 140 3.79 4.56 2.93
N GLY A 141 3.94 4.63 1.60
CA GLY A 141 4.63 3.62 0.81
C GLY A 141 3.99 2.25 0.83
N GLY A 142 4.85 1.22 0.85
CA GLY A 142 4.50 -0.17 0.61
C GLY A 142 4.74 -0.58 -0.83
N GLU A 143 4.34 -1.79 -1.16
CA GLU A 143 4.48 -2.33 -2.51
C GLU A 143 3.24 -3.08 -2.97
N TYR A 144 3.07 -3.12 -4.29
CA TYR A 144 2.24 -4.10 -4.97
C TYR A 144 3.13 -5.16 -5.60
N THR A 145 2.82 -6.41 -5.31
CA THR A 145 3.49 -7.58 -5.90
C THR A 145 2.49 -8.25 -6.83
N SER A 146 2.86 -8.52 -8.08
CA SER A 146 1.94 -9.20 -8.99
C SER A 146 1.60 -10.61 -8.49
N PRO A 147 0.48 -11.22 -8.93
CA PRO A 147 0.09 -12.56 -8.49
C PRO A 147 1.19 -13.61 -8.62
N SER A 148 1.98 -13.55 -9.69
CA SER A 148 3.13 -14.44 -9.93
C SER A 148 4.41 -14.07 -9.18
N GLN A 149 4.44 -12.96 -8.44
CA GLN A 149 5.63 -12.36 -7.83
C GLN A 149 6.73 -11.98 -8.83
N SER A 150 6.38 -11.82 -10.10
CA SER A 150 7.34 -11.46 -11.16
C SER A 150 7.53 -9.95 -11.31
N GLN A 151 6.56 -9.16 -10.85
CA GLN A 151 6.56 -7.70 -10.95
C GLN A 151 6.34 -7.08 -9.57
N PHE A 152 7.03 -5.96 -9.32
CA PHE A 152 6.95 -5.20 -8.07
C PHE A 152 6.78 -3.72 -8.37
N TYR A 153 5.91 -3.05 -7.62
CA TYR A 153 5.69 -1.62 -7.70
C TYR A 153 5.76 -1.02 -6.30
N HIS A 154 6.73 -0.13 -6.04
CA HIS A 154 6.84 0.55 -4.76
C HIS A 154 6.05 1.86 -4.78
N TYR A 155 5.10 1.99 -3.86
CA TYR A 155 4.36 3.23 -3.68
C TYR A 155 5.23 4.31 -3.03
N ASN A 156 5.03 5.55 -3.44
CA ASN A 156 5.64 6.76 -2.87
C ASN A 156 4.58 7.77 -2.39
N ASP A 157 3.33 7.33 -2.27
CA ASP A 157 2.22 8.18 -1.85
C ASP A 157 2.09 8.20 -0.32
N LEU A 158 1.52 9.31 0.15
CA LEU A 158 1.14 9.53 1.54
C LEU A 158 -0.38 9.63 1.59
N TYR A 159 -0.98 8.87 2.48
CA TYR A 159 -2.42 8.87 2.73
C TYR A 159 -2.69 9.21 4.18
N VAL A 160 -3.81 9.88 4.43
CA VAL A 160 -4.39 10.02 5.76
C VAL A 160 -5.80 9.44 5.74
N LEU A 161 -6.11 8.61 6.73
CA LEU A 161 -7.48 8.20 7.04
C LEU A 161 -7.95 9.06 8.22
N HIS A 162 -9.00 9.83 7.98
CA HIS A 162 -9.69 10.59 9.02
C HIS A 162 -10.57 9.65 9.83
N LEU A 163 -10.22 9.34 11.07
CA LEU A 163 -10.91 8.29 11.87
C LEU A 163 -12.33 8.70 12.29
N SER A 164 -12.60 10.00 12.36
CA SER A 164 -13.94 10.54 12.63
C SER A 164 -14.94 10.28 11.49
N THR A 165 -14.46 10.21 10.25
CA THR A 165 -15.31 10.03 9.05
C THR A 165 -15.06 8.72 8.31
N LEU A 166 -13.97 8.02 8.65
CA LEU A 166 -13.47 6.81 8.00
C LEU A 166 -13.23 6.99 6.49
N ARG A 167 -12.76 8.18 6.10
CA ARG A 167 -12.42 8.52 4.71
C ARG A 167 -10.93 8.70 4.52
N TRP A 168 -10.42 8.09 3.46
CA TRP A 168 -9.05 8.32 3.01
C TRP A 168 -8.96 9.62 2.23
N GLU A 169 -7.86 10.31 2.42
CA GLU A 169 -7.45 11.46 1.64
C GLU A 169 -6.01 11.23 1.19
N LYS A 170 -5.79 11.28 -0.12
CA LYS A 170 -4.44 11.22 -0.69
C LYS A 170 -3.78 12.58 -0.49
N GLN A 171 -2.73 12.61 0.31
CA GLN A 171 -1.97 13.83 0.54
C GLN A 171 -1.08 14.14 -0.65
N VAL A 172 -0.96 15.42 -1.00
CA VAL A 172 -0.16 15.86 -2.14
C VAL A 172 1.32 15.55 -1.87
N THR A 173 1.97 14.93 -2.85
CA THR A 173 3.37 14.54 -2.80
C THR A 173 4.26 15.73 -2.43
N ALA A 174 5.00 15.63 -1.33
CA ALA A 174 6.02 16.63 -1.00
C ALA A 174 7.12 16.62 -2.07
N THR A 175 7.52 17.80 -2.55
CA THR A 175 8.51 17.97 -3.63
C THR A 175 9.89 17.37 -3.31
N ASN A 176 10.19 17.13 -2.03
CA ASN A 176 11.41 16.48 -1.53
C ASN A 176 11.09 15.27 -0.64
N GLY A 177 9.97 14.60 -0.90
CA GLY A 177 9.59 13.39 -0.18
C GLY A 177 10.51 12.20 -0.48
N PRO A 178 10.50 11.16 0.37
CA PRO A 178 11.21 9.93 0.11
C PRO A 178 10.73 9.26 -1.20
N SER A 179 11.64 8.57 -1.89
CA SER A 179 11.27 7.70 -3.03
C SER A 179 10.34 6.57 -2.59
N GLY A 180 9.67 5.94 -3.56
CA GLY A 180 8.84 4.76 -3.30
C GLY A 180 9.64 3.65 -2.63
N ARG A 181 9.04 3.04 -1.60
CA ARG A 181 9.70 2.04 -0.75
C ARG A 181 8.70 1.19 0.02
N SER A 182 9.12 -0.03 0.34
CA SER A 182 8.46 -0.99 1.22
C SER A 182 9.43 -1.44 2.33
N GLY A 183 8.92 -2.08 3.37
CA GLY A 183 9.74 -2.69 4.44
C GLY A 183 10.48 -1.68 5.34
N HIS A 184 10.11 -0.40 5.24
CA HIS A 184 10.68 0.68 6.03
C HIS A 184 10.00 0.79 7.40
N ARG A 185 10.38 1.79 8.21
CA ARG A 185 9.72 2.13 9.48
C ARG A 185 9.28 3.59 9.46
N MET A 186 8.15 3.85 10.08
CA MET A 186 7.62 5.20 10.29
C MET A 186 7.28 5.38 11.77
N THR A 187 7.52 6.57 12.30
CA THR A 187 7.16 6.94 13.68
C THR A 187 6.70 8.39 13.68
N ALA A 188 5.74 8.72 14.53
CA ALA A 188 5.26 10.09 14.72
C ALA A 188 6.01 10.72 15.90
N ALA A 189 6.47 11.97 15.74
CA ALA A 189 7.19 12.70 16.78
C ALA A 189 6.50 14.04 17.08
N LYS A 190 6.30 14.37 18.37
CA LYS A 190 5.75 15.66 18.86
C LYS A 190 4.33 16.02 18.38
N ARG A 191 3.41 15.06 18.29
CA ARG A 191 2.05 15.29 17.75
C ARG A 191 2.10 16.17 16.49
N GLN A 192 3.08 15.94 15.63
CA GLN A 192 3.25 16.57 14.33
C GLN A 192 3.82 15.46 13.43
N LEU A 193 3.37 15.44 12.19
CA LEU A 193 3.98 14.61 11.15
C LEU A 193 4.77 15.51 10.21
#